data_AF-A0A6A6IIS7-F1
#
_entry.id   AF-A0A6A6IIS7-F1
#
_cell.length_a   1.000
_cell.length_b   1.000
_cell.length_c   1.000
_cell.angle_alpha   90.00
_cell.angle_beta   90.00
_cell.angle_gamma   90.00
#
_symmetry.space_group_name_H-M   'P 1'
#
loop_
_entity.id
_entity.type
_entity.pdbx_description
1 polymer ?
#
loop_
_entity_poly.entity_id
_entity_poly.type
_entity_poly.pdbx_seq_one_letter_code
_entity_poly.pdbx_strand_id
1 'polypeptide(L)'
;MKFSIYAAAIAGGSLFASTVASPVRPGRSGLQRTATKMEARGLSKEEKERLKYFHEPGEGDVMGHYDARYFKGVVADDERTDTQLHMIRAYLDFFRQEGLDTWIAHGTLLGWWWNGRRLPWDWDMDTQVSGATLAFLGERYNQTHHKYVSDDGSVKREYLLDVNPMARERERGDGMNIIDARWIDLRNGLFIDITGLSETHPDTAPGVWSCKNYHRYHTSDLYPMRETVFEGVIAKVPYSYDKILIQEYQEKALVVTEFQGHAWDPNRKEWLKTAEQIEKDRQDAEKRKQEEEERRKKEEKKKEEEQKKSAAEEGEGDR
;
A
#
# COMPACT_ATOMS: atom_id res chain seq x y z
N MET A 1 62.14 30.62 53.91
CA MET A 1 62.19 31.82 53.04
C MET A 1 62.34 31.37 51.60
N LYS A 2 61.44 31.86 50.73
CA LYS A 2 61.49 31.96 49.25
C LYS A 2 61.39 30.68 48.38
N PHE A 3 60.20 30.59 47.77
CA PHE A 3 59.74 29.98 46.51
C PHE A 3 60.77 29.71 45.40
N SER A 4 60.60 28.64 44.59
CA SER A 4 59.83 28.70 43.32
C SER A 4 60.07 27.53 42.32
N ILE A 5 58.97 26.85 41.97
CA ILE A 5 58.37 26.51 40.65
C ILE A 5 59.10 25.70 39.54
N TYR A 6 58.27 24.85 38.89
CA TYR A 6 58.27 24.21 37.54
C TYR A 6 59.02 22.87 37.40
N ALA A 7 58.43 21.69 37.11
CA ALA A 7 57.30 21.19 36.30
C ALA A 7 57.71 20.63 34.92
N ALA A 8 57.45 19.32 34.74
CA ALA A 8 57.09 18.56 33.52
C ALA A 8 58.13 18.53 32.36
N ALA A 9 58.19 17.59 31.42
CA ALA A 9 57.38 16.44 31.02
C ALA A 9 58.31 15.51 30.19
N ILE A 10 58.16 14.18 30.29
CA ILE A 10 58.75 13.25 29.31
C ILE A 10 57.65 12.93 28.28
N ALA A 11 57.90 13.34 27.03
CA ALA A 11 57.03 13.08 25.90
C ALA A 11 57.16 11.61 25.45
N GLY A 12 56.16 10.78 25.81
CA GLY A 12 55.94 9.48 25.19
C GLY A 12 55.08 9.65 23.94
N GLY A 13 55.70 9.63 22.77
CA GLY A 13 54.99 9.65 21.49
C GLY A 13 54.26 8.33 21.24
N SER A 14 52.95 8.31 21.47
CA SER A 14 52.06 7.27 20.93
C SER A 14 51.57 7.73 19.55
N LEU A 15 51.91 6.97 18.52
CA LEU A 15 51.39 7.14 17.16
C LEU A 15 49.91 6.74 17.13
N PHE A 16 49.01 7.71 17.20
CA PHE A 16 47.66 7.54 16.67
C PHE A 16 47.70 7.91 15.18
N ALA A 17 47.63 6.90 14.31
CA ALA A 17 47.37 7.11 12.90
C ALA A 17 45.91 7.50 12.73
N SER A 18 45.63 8.80 12.68
CA SER A 18 44.34 9.33 12.25
C SER A 18 44.16 9.02 10.76
N THR A 19 43.38 7.99 10.43
CA THR A 19 42.90 7.79 9.06
C THR A 19 41.84 8.84 8.75
N VAL A 20 42.28 10.05 8.40
CA VAL A 20 41.42 11.04 7.77
C VAL A 20 41.34 10.64 6.30
N ALA A 21 40.18 10.15 5.87
CA ALA A 21 39.89 9.95 4.46
C ALA A 21 40.08 11.30 3.75
N SER A 22 41.11 11.38 2.91
CA SER A 22 41.37 12.58 2.11
C SER A 22 40.38 12.59 0.93
N PRO A 23 39.65 13.69 0.69
CA PRO A 23 38.79 13.77 -0.48
C PRO A 23 39.64 13.72 -1.75
N VAL A 24 39.19 12.91 -2.71
CA VAL A 24 39.82 12.79 -4.03
C VAL A 24 39.80 14.16 -4.72
N ARG A 25 40.97 14.71 -5.02
CA ARG A 25 41.09 15.96 -5.78
C ARG A 25 40.72 15.71 -7.24
N PRO A 26 39.81 16.48 -7.86
CA PRO A 26 39.57 16.38 -9.28
C PRO A 26 40.78 16.92 -10.05
N GLY A 27 41.33 16.11 -10.95
CA GLY A 27 42.39 16.53 -11.87
C GLY A 27 41.91 17.68 -12.75
N ARG A 28 42.77 18.67 -12.96
CA ARG A 28 42.55 19.74 -13.93
C ARG A 28 42.64 19.16 -15.35
N SER A 29 41.51 18.75 -15.92
CA SER A 29 41.34 18.69 -17.37
C SER A 29 40.58 19.95 -17.82
N GLY A 30 41.23 20.79 -18.62
CA GLY A 30 40.63 21.97 -19.22
C GLY A 30 39.61 21.59 -20.30
N LEU A 31 38.39 21.24 -19.89
CA LEU A 31 37.22 21.42 -20.73
C LEU A 31 36.53 22.70 -20.26
N GLN A 32 36.47 23.69 -21.15
CA GLN A 32 35.54 24.81 -21.03
C GLN A 32 34.15 24.22 -20.78
N ARG A 33 33.61 24.44 -19.57
CA ARG A 33 32.17 24.29 -19.31
C ARG A 33 31.47 25.35 -20.14
N THR A 34 31.13 25.01 -21.38
CA THR A 34 29.92 25.55 -21.98
C THR A 34 28.80 25.12 -21.05
N ALA A 35 28.32 26.04 -20.21
CA ALA A 35 27.08 25.86 -19.48
C ALA A 35 25.95 25.93 -20.51
N THR A 36 25.79 24.85 -21.29
CA THR A 36 24.50 24.53 -21.85
C THR A 36 23.61 24.30 -20.63
N LYS A 37 22.67 25.21 -20.43
CA LYS A 37 21.50 24.99 -19.60
C LYS A 37 20.77 23.81 -20.27
N MET A 38 21.19 22.58 -19.97
CA MET A 38 20.40 21.41 -20.26
C MET A 38 19.16 21.59 -19.42
N GLU A 39 18.11 22.13 -20.02
CA GLU A 39 16.77 21.93 -19.51
C GLU A 39 16.62 20.43 -19.34
N ALA A 40 16.53 19.98 -18.09
CA ALA A 40 16.26 18.58 -17.80
C ALA A 40 14.95 18.27 -18.51
N ARG A 41 15.03 17.56 -19.64
CA ARG A 41 13.84 17.09 -20.35
C ARG A 41 13.06 16.29 -19.32
N GLY A 42 11.83 16.74 -19.03
CA GLY A 42 10.93 15.99 -18.17
C GLY A 42 10.74 14.58 -18.73
N LEU A 43 10.68 13.58 -17.86
CA LEU A 43 10.46 12.19 -18.25
C LEU A 43 9.16 12.08 -19.06
N SER A 44 9.21 11.33 -20.16
CA SER A 44 8.03 10.92 -20.91
C SER A 44 7.10 10.07 -20.05
N LYS A 45 5.84 9.91 -20.47
CA LYS A 45 4.87 9.05 -19.77
C LYS A 45 5.39 7.61 -19.65
N GLU A 46 6.00 7.09 -20.71
CA GLU A 46 6.57 5.74 -20.73
C GLU A 46 7.73 5.59 -19.75
N GLU A 47 8.62 6.58 -19.68
CA GLU A 47 9.73 6.57 -18.72
C GLU A 47 9.23 6.62 -17.27
N LYS A 48 8.20 7.42 -16.99
CA LYS A 48 7.56 7.47 -15.67
C LYS A 48 6.89 6.15 -15.31
N GLU A 49 6.17 5.54 -16.24
CA GLU A 49 5.52 4.25 -16.02
C GLU A 49 6.54 3.15 -15.68
N ARG A 50 7.71 3.18 -16.32
CA ARG A 50 8.81 2.25 -16.02
C ARG A 50 9.44 2.45 -14.64
N LEU A 51 9.25 3.62 -14.02
CA LEU A 51 9.75 3.95 -12.68
C LEU A 51 8.66 3.79 -11.60
N LYS A 52 7.42 3.48 -11.99
CA LYS A 52 6.37 3.08 -11.06
C LYS A 52 6.81 1.77 -10.41
N TYR A 53 6.72 1.69 -9.09
CA TYR A 53 7.10 0.47 -8.38
C TYR A 53 5.97 -0.57 -8.34
N PHE A 54 4.78 -0.10 -7.95
CA PHE A 54 3.60 -0.95 -7.87
C PHE A 54 2.82 -0.90 -9.18
N HIS A 55 2.43 -2.07 -9.69
CA HIS A 55 1.68 -2.19 -10.92
C HIS A 55 0.39 -2.97 -10.67
N GLU A 56 -0.69 -2.46 -11.26
CA GLU A 56 -2.02 -3.04 -11.25
C GLU A 56 -2.28 -3.70 -12.61
N PRO A 57 -3.09 -4.78 -12.67
CA PRO A 57 -3.44 -5.44 -13.92
C PRO A 57 -4.30 -4.57 -14.85
N GLY A 58 -4.90 -3.49 -14.32
CA GLY A 58 -5.70 -2.54 -15.08
C GLY A 58 -6.07 -1.32 -14.23
N GLU A 59 -6.75 -0.37 -14.86
CA GLU A 59 -7.23 0.85 -14.20
C GLU A 59 -8.66 0.68 -13.64
N GLY A 60 -9.10 1.68 -12.85
CA GLY A 60 -10.46 1.78 -12.31
C GLY A 60 -10.69 1.03 -11.00
N ASP A 61 -11.89 1.21 -10.44
CA ASP A 61 -12.30 0.80 -9.08
C ASP A 61 -12.30 -0.71 -8.82
N VAL A 62 -11.98 -1.54 -9.81
CA VAL A 62 -11.94 -3.00 -9.65
C VAL A 62 -10.52 -3.51 -9.88
N MET A 63 -9.96 -3.26 -11.07
CA MET A 63 -8.63 -3.78 -11.42
C MET A 63 -7.49 -3.01 -10.74
N GLY A 64 -7.73 -1.75 -10.34
CA GLY A 64 -6.75 -0.91 -9.66
C GLY A 64 -6.40 -1.34 -8.23
N HIS A 65 -7.11 -2.32 -7.67
CA HIS A 65 -6.94 -2.79 -6.30
C HIS A 65 -6.31 -4.19 -6.22
N TYR A 66 -5.64 -4.61 -7.29
CA TYR A 66 -4.91 -5.86 -7.37
C TYR A 66 -3.44 -5.63 -7.71
N ASP A 67 -2.54 -6.36 -7.05
CA ASP A 67 -1.14 -6.43 -7.42
C ASP A 67 -0.98 -7.33 -8.65
N ALA A 68 -0.41 -6.77 -9.72
CA ALA A 68 -0.29 -7.45 -11.01
C ALA A 68 0.51 -8.75 -10.93
N ARG A 69 1.42 -8.91 -9.96
CA ARG A 69 2.25 -10.13 -9.80
C ARG A 69 1.43 -11.32 -9.31
N TYR A 70 0.37 -11.07 -8.54
CA TYR A 70 -0.44 -12.09 -7.88
C TYR A 70 -1.88 -12.14 -8.42
N PHE A 71 -2.23 -11.26 -9.36
CA PHE A 71 -3.53 -11.22 -10.00
C PHE A 71 -3.81 -12.49 -10.81
N LYS A 72 -4.95 -13.14 -10.52
CA LYS A 72 -5.43 -14.35 -11.23
C LYS A 72 -6.78 -14.16 -11.90
N GLY A 73 -7.36 -12.97 -11.77
CA GLY A 73 -8.72 -12.67 -12.18
C GLY A 73 -9.44 -11.87 -11.08
N VAL A 74 -10.49 -11.15 -11.48
CA VAL A 74 -11.34 -10.43 -10.55
C VAL A 74 -12.15 -11.44 -9.74
N VAL A 75 -11.98 -11.45 -8.42
CA VAL A 75 -12.70 -12.35 -7.53
C VAL A 75 -14.18 -11.97 -7.40
N ALA A 76 -15.01 -12.93 -6.98
CA ALA A 76 -16.41 -12.69 -6.66
C ALA A 76 -16.55 -11.83 -5.38
N ASP A 77 -17.74 -11.25 -5.18
CA ASP A 77 -17.99 -10.32 -4.08
C ASP A 77 -17.83 -10.95 -2.68
N ASP A 78 -18.25 -12.20 -2.53
CA ASP A 78 -18.10 -13.00 -1.32
C ASP A 78 -16.62 -13.32 -1.03
N GLU A 79 -15.87 -13.73 -2.06
CA GLU A 79 -14.42 -13.98 -1.95
C GLU A 79 -13.64 -12.68 -1.64
N ARG A 80 -14.03 -11.56 -2.24
CA ARG A 80 -13.45 -10.24 -1.93
C ARG A 80 -13.69 -9.89 -0.47
N THR A 81 -14.93 -10.03 -0.01
CA THR A 81 -15.33 -9.73 1.37
C THR A 81 -14.55 -10.60 2.37
N ASP A 82 -14.46 -11.92 2.12
CA ASP A 82 -13.67 -12.86 2.93
C ASP A 82 -12.18 -12.48 2.93
N THR A 83 -11.63 -12.16 1.75
CA THR A 83 -10.22 -11.80 1.62
C THR A 83 -9.90 -10.54 2.42
N GLN A 84 -10.67 -9.46 2.23
CA GLN A 84 -10.47 -8.19 2.93
C GLN A 84 -10.64 -8.33 4.45
N LEU A 85 -11.62 -9.12 4.90
CA LEU A 85 -11.83 -9.42 6.32
C LEU A 85 -10.58 -10.04 6.97
N HIS A 86 -10.05 -11.11 6.39
CA HIS A 86 -8.88 -11.77 6.96
C HIS A 86 -7.59 -10.98 6.75
N MET A 87 -7.50 -10.24 5.64
CA MET A 87 -6.35 -9.40 5.31
C MET A 87 -6.16 -8.26 6.32
N ILE A 88 -7.23 -7.52 6.67
CA ILE A 88 -7.11 -6.44 7.65
C ILE A 88 -6.87 -6.95 9.06
N ARG A 89 -7.46 -8.10 9.42
CA ARG A 89 -7.19 -8.74 10.72
C ARG A 89 -5.70 -9.09 10.85
N ALA A 90 -5.15 -9.77 9.85
CA ALA A 90 -3.73 -10.12 9.81
C ALA A 90 -2.82 -8.88 9.87
N TYR A 91 -3.16 -7.83 9.12
CA TYR A 91 -2.42 -6.57 9.11
C TYR A 91 -2.41 -5.90 10.50
N LEU A 92 -3.58 -5.68 11.10
CA LEU A 92 -3.68 -5.01 12.40
C LEU A 92 -3.03 -5.83 13.52
N ASP A 93 -3.16 -7.17 13.46
CA ASP A 93 -2.51 -8.07 14.40
C ASP A 93 -0.98 -8.03 14.26
N PHE A 94 -0.44 -7.99 13.04
CA PHE A 94 0.99 -7.86 12.79
C PHE A 94 1.56 -6.59 13.44
N PHE A 95 0.97 -5.42 13.16
CA PHE A 95 1.45 -4.17 13.76
C PHE A 95 1.39 -4.19 15.29
N ARG A 96 0.32 -4.76 15.86
CA ARG A 96 0.18 -4.90 17.31
C ARG A 96 1.24 -5.84 17.91
N GLN A 97 1.51 -6.97 17.28
CA GLN A 97 2.49 -7.97 17.74
C GLN A 97 3.92 -7.42 17.69
N GLU A 98 4.25 -6.64 16.64
CA GLU A 98 5.56 -6.00 16.50
C GLU A 98 5.69 -4.69 17.31
N GLY A 99 4.63 -4.27 18.01
CA GLY A 99 4.63 -3.03 18.79
C GLY A 99 4.75 -1.76 17.93
N LEU A 100 4.23 -1.81 16.70
CA LEU A 100 4.26 -0.71 15.73
C LEU A 100 2.91 0.00 15.64
N ASP A 101 2.97 1.31 15.39
CA ASP A 101 1.78 2.13 15.20
C ASP A 101 1.32 2.19 13.75
N THR A 102 0.04 1.84 13.54
CA THR A 102 -0.75 2.07 12.34
C THR A 102 -2.18 2.46 12.71
N TRP A 103 -2.88 3.16 11.83
CA TRP A 103 -4.31 3.44 11.95
C TRP A 103 -5.02 3.28 10.60
N ILE A 104 -6.32 2.98 10.65
CA ILE A 104 -7.17 2.92 9.46
C ILE A 104 -7.47 4.34 8.96
N ALA A 105 -7.56 4.51 7.64
CA ALA A 105 -7.73 5.80 6.98
C ALA A 105 -8.74 5.72 5.83
N HIS A 106 -9.07 6.86 5.23
CA HIS A 106 -9.86 6.96 3.98
C HIS A 106 -11.16 6.13 4.03
N GLY A 107 -11.44 5.31 3.01
CA GLY A 107 -12.66 4.50 2.92
C GLY A 107 -12.78 3.49 4.05
N THR A 108 -11.65 2.97 4.54
CA THR A 108 -11.60 2.04 5.67
C THR A 108 -12.03 2.71 6.98
N LEU A 109 -11.60 3.95 7.21
CA LEU A 109 -12.06 4.74 8.35
C LEU A 109 -13.55 5.10 8.24
N LEU A 110 -14.03 5.36 7.01
CA LEU A 110 -15.45 5.63 6.77
C LEU A 110 -16.32 4.39 7.05
N GLY A 111 -15.89 3.20 6.64
CA GLY A 111 -16.55 1.95 7.01
C GLY A 111 -16.62 1.78 8.53
N TRP A 112 -15.49 2.02 9.22
CA TRP A 112 -15.44 1.96 10.67
C TRP A 112 -16.46 2.89 11.35
N TRP A 113 -16.64 4.11 10.84
CA TRP A 113 -17.60 5.07 11.37
C TRP A 113 -19.04 4.51 11.42
N TRP A 114 -19.45 3.72 10.42
CA TRP A 114 -20.82 3.20 10.34
C TRP A 114 -21.09 2.06 11.33
N ASN A 115 -20.22 1.05 11.39
CA ASN A 115 -20.42 -0.11 12.28
C ASN A 115 -19.12 -0.84 12.68
N GLY A 116 -17.96 -0.22 12.50
CA GLY A 116 -16.69 -0.90 12.74
C GLY A 116 -16.39 -2.00 11.71
N ARG A 117 -16.99 -1.95 10.51
CA ARG A 117 -16.75 -2.90 9.42
C ARG A 117 -16.46 -2.17 8.12
N ARG A 118 -15.96 -2.88 7.13
CA ARG A 118 -15.74 -2.34 5.78
C ARG A 118 -17.05 -1.92 5.11
N LEU A 119 -16.93 -0.97 4.17
CA LEU A 119 -18.05 -0.66 3.27
C LEU A 119 -18.22 -1.79 2.24
N PRO A 120 -19.42 -2.33 2.01
CA PRO A 120 -19.60 -3.47 1.10
C PRO A 120 -19.16 -3.21 -0.35
N TRP A 121 -19.23 -1.96 -0.82
CA TRP A 121 -18.84 -1.61 -2.19
C TRP A 121 -17.35 -1.29 -2.36
N ASP A 122 -16.60 -1.00 -1.29
CA ASP A 122 -15.18 -0.62 -1.37
C ASP A 122 -14.32 -1.74 -1.96
N TRP A 123 -13.35 -1.43 -2.81
CA TRP A 123 -12.42 -2.45 -3.32
C TRP A 123 -11.04 -2.36 -2.68
N ASP A 124 -10.70 -1.22 -2.11
CA ASP A 124 -9.50 -0.96 -1.36
C ASP A 124 -9.68 -1.18 0.14
N MET A 125 -8.52 -1.18 0.80
CA MET A 125 -8.39 -0.92 2.22
C MET A 125 -7.17 -0.03 2.40
N ASP A 126 -7.32 1.00 3.21
CA ASP A 126 -6.33 2.05 3.38
C ASP A 126 -5.93 2.19 4.83
N THR A 127 -4.62 2.25 5.02
CA THR A 127 -4.02 2.44 6.33
C THR A 127 -2.90 3.46 6.24
N GLN A 128 -2.62 4.07 7.37
CA GLN A 128 -1.54 5.02 7.50
C GLN A 128 -0.61 4.65 8.66
N VAL A 129 0.64 5.09 8.52
CA VAL A 129 1.71 4.90 9.50
C VAL A 129 2.52 6.19 9.59
N SER A 130 3.29 6.37 10.68
CA SER A 130 4.27 7.45 10.72
C SER A 130 5.41 7.18 9.72
N GLY A 131 6.08 8.22 9.23
CA GLY A 131 7.25 8.09 8.36
C GLY A 131 8.39 7.33 9.03
N ALA A 132 8.52 7.43 10.36
CA ALA A 132 9.48 6.66 11.14
C ALA A 132 9.13 5.16 11.14
N THR A 133 7.86 4.81 11.35
CA THR A 133 7.37 3.43 11.24
C THR A 133 7.61 2.90 9.83
N LEU A 134 7.28 3.67 8.79
CA LEU A 134 7.49 3.28 7.40
C LEU A 134 8.97 3.01 7.07
N ALA A 135 9.88 3.87 7.55
CA ALA A 135 11.32 3.65 7.39
C ALA A 135 11.77 2.35 8.08
N PHE A 136 11.25 2.09 9.28
CA PHE A 136 11.53 0.85 10.01
C PHE A 136 11.01 -0.40 9.29
N LEU A 137 9.79 -0.34 8.73
CA LEU A 137 9.26 -1.42 7.89
C LEU A 137 10.16 -1.68 6.68
N GLY A 138 10.62 -0.62 6.01
CA GLY A 138 11.53 -0.73 4.87
C GLY A 138 12.87 -1.38 5.22
N GLU A 139 13.43 -1.10 6.39
CA GLU A 139 14.71 -1.67 6.85
C GLU A 139 14.58 -3.13 7.31
N ARG A 140 13.48 -3.49 7.98
CA ARG A 140 13.38 -4.75 8.73
C ARG A 140 12.39 -5.76 8.15
N TYR A 141 11.35 -5.31 7.47
CA TYR A 141 10.23 -6.16 7.04
C TYR A 141 9.94 -6.09 5.54
N ASN A 142 10.68 -5.31 4.75
CA ASN A 142 10.48 -5.29 3.31
C ASN A 142 10.68 -6.69 2.72
N GLN A 143 9.75 -7.12 1.85
CA GLN A 143 9.73 -8.44 1.21
C GLN A 143 9.59 -9.61 2.19
N THR A 144 8.99 -9.40 3.36
CA THR A 144 8.74 -10.48 4.32
C THR A 144 7.35 -11.09 4.14
N HIS A 145 7.25 -12.38 4.45
CA HIS A 145 6.04 -13.17 4.33
C HIS A 145 5.43 -13.44 5.71
N HIS A 146 4.14 -13.18 5.84
CA HIS A 146 3.41 -13.28 7.10
C HIS A 146 2.27 -14.29 6.98
N LYS A 147 2.35 -15.34 7.79
CA LYS A 147 1.31 -16.36 7.86
C LYS A 147 0.23 -15.93 8.83
N TYR A 148 -1.01 -16.14 8.44
CA TYR A 148 -2.19 -15.84 9.25
C TYR A 148 -3.06 -17.09 9.38
N VAL A 149 -3.61 -17.26 10.58
CA VAL A 149 -4.62 -18.28 10.89
C VAL A 149 -5.75 -17.57 11.64
N SER A 150 -6.99 -17.75 11.21
CA SER A 150 -8.15 -17.19 11.90
C SER A 150 -8.31 -17.79 13.30
N ASP A 151 -9.02 -17.09 14.18
CA ASP A 151 -9.24 -17.50 15.57
C ASP A 151 -9.86 -18.90 15.71
N ASP A 152 -10.73 -19.28 14.77
CA ASP A 152 -11.37 -20.60 14.70
C ASP A 152 -10.51 -21.66 13.99
N GLY A 153 -9.35 -21.29 13.46
CA GLY A 153 -8.42 -22.15 12.73
C GLY A 153 -8.87 -22.55 11.32
N SER A 154 -10.02 -22.10 10.85
CA SER A 154 -10.62 -22.53 9.58
C SER A 154 -9.96 -21.90 8.36
N VAL A 155 -9.46 -20.66 8.51
CA VAL A 155 -8.85 -19.89 7.44
C VAL A 155 -7.35 -19.77 7.66
N LYS A 156 -6.59 -20.08 6.61
CA LYS A 156 -5.14 -19.87 6.55
C LYS A 156 -4.80 -19.01 5.35
N ARG A 157 -3.93 -18.03 5.56
CA ARG A 157 -3.51 -17.04 4.56
C ARG A 157 -2.02 -16.76 4.69
N GLU A 158 -1.44 -16.24 3.62
CA GLU A 158 -0.07 -15.75 3.62
C GLU A 158 -0.06 -14.41 2.88
N TYR A 159 0.59 -13.43 3.49
CA TYR A 159 0.64 -12.06 3.00
C TYR A 159 2.08 -11.62 2.80
N LEU A 160 2.32 -10.83 1.77
CA LEU A 160 3.60 -10.16 1.53
C LEU A 160 3.51 -8.72 2.01
N LEU A 161 4.44 -8.32 2.88
CA LEU A 161 4.71 -6.91 3.15
C LEU A 161 5.77 -6.40 2.17
N ASP A 162 5.35 -5.54 1.24
CA ASP A 162 6.19 -4.97 0.20
C ASP A 162 6.32 -3.45 0.38
N VAL A 163 7.53 -2.96 0.63
CA VAL A 163 7.81 -1.54 0.83
C VAL A 163 8.49 -0.98 -0.42
N ASN A 164 7.86 0.05 -1.00
CA ASN A 164 8.37 0.76 -2.16
C ASN A 164 9.73 1.41 -1.81
N PRO A 165 10.82 1.18 -2.57
CA PRO A 165 12.11 1.84 -2.34
C PRO A 165 12.03 3.38 -2.36
N MET A 166 11.01 3.95 -3.02
CA MET A 166 10.74 5.39 -3.04
C MET A 166 9.96 5.89 -1.80
N ALA A 167 9.66 5.02 -0.83
CA ALA A 167 9.07 5.38 0.46
C ALA A 167 9.95 6.33 1.29
N ARG A 168 11.27 6.33 1.06
CA ARG A 168 12.20 7.28 1.68
C ARG A 168 11.93 8.74 1.29
N GLU A 169 11.44 8.96 0.06
CA GLU A 169 11.11 10.31 -0.40
C GLU A 169 9.72 10.64 0.09
N ARG A 170 9.56 11.77 0.78
CA ARG A 170 8.28 12.12 1.41
C ARG A 170 7.48 13.15 0.61
N GLU A 171 8.06 13.66 -0.48
CA GLU A 171 7.38 14.51 -1.45
C GLU A 171 6.77 13.70 -2.61
N ARG A 172 5.78 14.28 -3.29
CA ARG A 172 5.04 13.59 -4.37
C ARG A 172 5.90 13.22 -5.58
N GLY A 173 6.91 14.03 -5.89
CA GLY A 173 7.72 13.86 -7.10
C GLY A 173 6.87 13.89 -8.38
N ASP A 174 7.06 12.88 -9.23
CA ASP A 174 6.35 12.75 -10.51
C ASP A 174 4.94 12.15 -10.41
N GLY A 175 4.51 11.74 -9.21
CA GLY A 175 3.20 11.16 -8.94
C GLY A 175 3.10 9.65 -9.19
N MET A 176 4.18 8.97 -9.59
CA MET A 176 4.13 7.52 -9.87
C MET A 176 4.20 6.66 -8.61
N ASN A 177 4.88 7.15 -7.57
CA ASN A 177 5.19 6.39 -6.36
C ASN A 177 4.52 7.00 -5.11
N ILE A 178 3.21 7.26 -5.24
CA ILE A 178 2.38 7.87 -4.18
C ILE A 178 2.17 6.90 -3.00
N ILE A 179 1.93 5.62 -3.28
CA ILE A 179 1.79 4.57 -2.27
C ILE A 179 3.17 4.09 -1.81
N ASP A 180 3.34 4.00 -0.49
CA ASP A 180 4.62 3.74 0.14
C ASP A 180 4.88 2.26 0.41
N ALA A 181 3.84 1.49 0.76
CA ALA A 181 3.95 0.05 0.95
C ALA A 181 2.59 -0.62 0.74
N ARG A 182 2.62 -1.95 0.55
CA ARG A 182 1.43 -2.79 0.42
C ARG A 182 1.52 -4.03 1.29
N TRP A 183 0.38 -4.43 1.83
CA TRP A 183 0.17 -5.74 2.44
C TRP A 183 -0.69 -6.58 1.49
N ILE A 184 -0.10 -7.58 0.84
CA ILE A 184 -0.66 -8.22 -0.36
C ILE A 184 -1.08 -9.67 -0.05
N ASP A 185 -2.32 -10.05 -0.36
CA ASP A 185 -2.76 -11.45 -0.36
C ASP A 185 -2.16 -12.18 -1.58
N LEU A 186 -1.29 -13.15 -1.32
CA LEU A 186 -0.58 -13.90 -2.35
C LEU A 186 -1.48 -14.80 -3.21
N ARG A 187 -2.72 -15.06 -2.78
CA ARG A 187 -3.64 -15.95 -3.49
C ARG A 187 -4.27 -15.28 -4.69
N ASN A 188 -4.70 -14.02 -4.56
CA ASN A 188 -5.46 -13.31 -5.58
C ASN A 188 -4.93 -11.91 -5.91
N GLY A 189 -4.01 -11.37 -5.11
CA GLY A 189 -3.37 -10.07 -5.33
C GLY A 189 -4.11 -8.88 -4.73
N LEU A 190 -5.24 -9.05 -4.04
CA LEU A 190 -5.83 -7.97 -3.26
C LEU A 190 -4.84 -7.46 -2.20
N PHE A 191 -4.87 -6.17 -1.89
CA PHE A 191 -3.92 -5.58 -0.95
C PHE A 191 -4.56 -4.51 -0.06
N ILE A 192 -3.83 -4.17 1.01
CA ILE A 192 -4.01 -2.94 1.78
C ILE A 192 -2.92 -1.96 1.35
N ASP A 193 -3.30 -0.74 1.00
CA ASP A 193 -2.35 0.35 0.77
C ASP A 193 -1.93 0.94 2.13
N ILE A 194 -0.62 1.10 2.29
CA ILE A 194 0.01 1.66 3.48
C ILE A 194 0.66 2.99 3.08
N THR A 195 0.14 4.08 3.63
CA THR A 195 0.62 5.44 3.34
C THR A 195 1.36 6.02 4.54
N GLY A 196 2.60 6.49 4.34
CA GLY A 196 3.35 7.16 5.39
C GLY A 196 2.96 8.63 5.56
N LEU A 197 2.92 9.10 6.79
CA LEU A 197 2.80 10.53 7.11
C LEU A 197 4.11 11.08 7.68
N SER A 198 4.52 12.26 7.22
CA SER A 198 5.71 12.95 7.72
C SER A 198 5.50 14.45 7.78
N GLU A 199 6.14 15.13 8.73
CA GLU A 199 6.29 16.58 8.70
C GLU A 199 7.34 16.95 7.65
N THR A 200 6.89 17.28 6.44
CA THR A 200 7.78 17.57 5.30
C THR A 200 8.28 19.01 5.28
N HIS A 201 7.56 19.91 5.94
CA HIS A 201 7.85 21.35 5.95
C HIS A 201 7.78 21.94 7.36
N PRO A 202 8.55 21.42 8.34
CA PRO A 202 8.46 21.85 9.73
C PRO A 202 8.81 23.34 9.93
N ASP A 203 9.63 23.91 9.06
CA ASP A 203 10.02 25.33 9.13
C ASP A 203 8.88 26.30 8.78
N THR A 204 7.94 25.89 7.92
CA THR A 204 6.85 26.75 7.43
C THR A 204 5.47 26.31 7.89
N ALA A 205 5.29 25.03 8.22
CA ALA A 205 4.05 24.44 8.70
C ALA A 205 4.34 23.40 9.81
N PRO A 206 4.90 23.83 10.96
CA PRO A 206 5.23 22.93 12.06
C PRO A 206 3.98 22.19 12.57
N GLY A 207 4.13 20.91 12.86
CA GLY A 207 3.04 20.06 13.36
C GLY A 207 2.00 19.69 12.30
N VAL A 208 2.26 19.95 11.01
CA VAL A 208 1.45 19.50 9.89
C VAL A 208 2.10 18.28 9.24
N TRP A 209 1.41 17.15 9.35
CA TRP A 209 1.80 15.89 8.76
C TRP A 209 1.23 15.79 7.36
N SER A 210 2.01 15.31 6.40
CA SER A 210 1.59 15.16 5.00
C SER A 210 1.99 13.81 4.42
N CYS A 211 1.16 13.32 3.49
CA CYS A 211 1.52 12.23 2.58
C CYS A 211 1.84 12.77 1.17
N LYS A 212 2.24 11.85 0.28
CA LYS A 212 2.52 12.15 -1.14
C LYS A 212 1.29 12.49 -1.97
N ASN A 213 0.09 12.18 -1.48
CA ASN A 213 -1.17 12.47 -2.17
C ASN A 213 -1.88 13.74 -1.67
N TYR A 214 -1.12 14.70 -1.14
CA TYR A 214 -1.63 16.00 -0.68
C TYR A 214 -2.56 15.98 0.53
N HIS A 215 -2.79 14.83 1.17
CA HIS A 215 -3.44 14.82 2.48
C HIS A 215 -2.53 15.49 3.51
N ARG A 216 -3.14 16.38 4.32
CA ARG A 216 -2.48 17.14 5.37
C ARG A 216 -3.32 17.08 6.63
N TYR A 217 -2.67 16.79 7.75
CA TYR A 217 -3.31 16.68 9.05
C TYR A 217 -2.53 17.47 10.09
N HIS A 218 -3.20 18.18 10.98
CA HIS A 218 -2.52 18.69 12.16
C HIS A 218 -2.21 17.54 13.11
N THR A 219 -1.14 17.68 13.90
CA THR A 219 -0.78 16.70 14.93
C THR A 219 -1.95 16.41 15.88
N SER A 220 -2.73 17.43 16.23
CA SER A 220 -3.95 17.31 17.07
C SER A 220 -5.13 16.60 16.39
N ASP A 221 -5.11 16.46 15.06
CA ASP A 221 -6.13 15.70 14.34
C ASP A 221 -5.85 14.19 14.44
N LEU A 222 -4.57 13.82 14.53
CA LEU A 222 -4.11 12.43 14.58
C LEU A 222 -3.95 11.93 16.02
N TYR A 223 -3.29 12.70 16.88
CA TYR A 223 -2.82 12.25 18.20
C TYR A 223 -3.55 12.92 19.38
N PRO A 224 -3.71 12.20 20.51
CA PRO A 224 -3.45 10.77 20.68
C PRO A 224 -4.47 9.94 19.89
N MET A 225 -4.00 8.93 19.17
CA MET A 225 -4.89 8.02 18.44
C MET A 225 -5.82 7.29 19.42
N ARG A 226 -7.02 6.96 18.95
CA ARG A 226 -8.02 6.24 19.75
C ARG A 226 -7.98 4.75 19.41
N GLU A 227 -7.86 3.92 20.42
CA GLU A 227 -8.04 2.48 20.29
C GLU A 227 -9.53 2.15 20.13
N THR A 228 -9.85 1.22 19.24
CA THR A 228 -11.20 0.82 18.87
C THR A 228 -11.20 -0.61 18.32
N VAL A 229 -12.33 -1.05 17.77
CA VAL A 229 -12.47 -2.34 17.09
C VAL A 229 -12.86 -2.11 15.63
N PHE A 230 -12.17 -2.80 14.73
CA PHE A 230 -12.52 -2.87 13.31
C PHE A 230 -12.47 -4.32 12.85
N GLU A 231 -13.52 -4.79 12.19
CA GLU A 231 -13.68 -6.17 11.77
C GLU A 231 -13.45 -7.21 12.88
N GLY A 232 -13.75 -6.85 14.13
CA GLY A 232 -13.61 -7.73 15.30
C GLY A 232 -12.22 -7.79 15.91
N VAL A 233 -11.22 -7.05 15.41
CA VAL A 233 -9.89 -6.94 16.04
C VAL A 233 -9.59 -5.51 16.50
N ILE A 234 -8.62 -5.37 17.39
CA ILE A 234 -8.18 -4.06 17.90
C ILE A 234 -7.59 -3.25 16.73
N ALA A 235 -8.06 -2.02 16.59
CA ALA A 235 -7.62 -1.05 15.61
C ALA A 235 -7.36 0.31 16.26
N LYS A 236 -6.70 1.21 15.53
CA LYS A 236 -6.56 2.62 15.90
C LYS A 236 -7.19 3.52 14.85
N VAL A 237 -7.74 4.63 15.30
CA VAL A 237 -8.26 5.72 14.46
C VAL A 237 -7.68 7.07 14.90
N PRO A 238 -7.62 8.07 14.00
CA PRO A 238 -7.22 9.44 14.36
C PRO A 238 -8.07 10.04 15.50
N TYR A 239 -7.50 10.97 16.26
CA TYR A 239 -8.21 11.64 17.35
C TYR A 239 -9.46 12.40 16.90
N SER A 240 -9.35 13.14 15.79
CA SER A 240 -10.43 13.93 15.18
C SER A 240 -10.91 13.28 13.88
N TYR A 241 -11.24 11.98 13.95
CA TYR A 241 -11.65 11.18 12.79
C TYR A 241 -12.86 11.78 12.04
N ASP A 242 -13.79 12.42 12.75
CA ASP A 242 -14.99 13.04 12.19
C ASP A 242 -14.65 14.25 11.32
N LYS A 243 -13.76 15.12 11.81
CA LYS A 243 -13.22 16.23 11.03
C LYS A 243 -12.52 15.73 9.78
N ILE A 244 -11.70 14.68 9.89
CA ILE A 244 -10.96 14.11 8.76
C ILE A 244 -11.94 13.56 7.71
N LEU A 245 -12.94 12.77 8.13
CA LEU A 245 -13.95 12.22 7.23
C LEU A 245 -14.81 13.30 6.57
N ILE A 246 -15.20 14.35 7.30
CA ILE A 246 -15.99 15.46 6.74
C ILE A 246 -15.15 16.23 5.70
N GLN A 247 -13.86 16.45 5.95
CA GLN A 247 -12.98 17.12 5.00
C GLN A 247 -12.80 16.32 3.71
N GLU A 248 -12.77 14.99 3.81
CA GLU A 248 -12.53 14.09 2.69
C GLU A 248 -13.81 13.76 1.90
N TYR A 249 -14.88 13.40 2.59
CA TYR A 249 -16.11 12.86 1.98
C TYR A 249 -17.35 13.73 2.15
N GLN A 250 -17.22 14.88 2.85
CA GLN A 250 -18.33 15.77 3.23
C GLN A 250 -19.28 15.13 4.25
N GLU A 251 -20.08 15.96 4.92
CA GLU A 251 -21.04 15.51 5.95
C GLU A 251 -22.01 14.43 5.45
N LYS A 252 -22.38 14.49 4.16
CA LYS A 252 -23.29 13.54 3.53
C LYS A 252 -22.83 12.08 3.66
N ALA A 253 -21.53 11.81 3.63
CA ALA A 253 -21.00 10.45 3.73
C ALA A 253 -21.23 9.81 5.10
N LEU A 254 -21.49 10.64 6.13
CA LEU A 254 -21.74 10.19 7.50
C LEU A 254 -23.23 10.00 7.82
N VAL A 255 -24.13 10.45 6.93
CA VAL A 255 -25.58 10.52 7.21
C VAL A 255 -26.46 9.95 6.10
N VAL A 256 -26.00 9.89 4.86
CA VAL A 256 -26.79 9.33 3.74
C VAL A 256 -26.85 7.82 3.90
N THR A 257 -28.06 7.29 3.97
CA THR A 257 -28.35 5.87 4.24
C THR A 257 -28.60 5.05 2.98
N GLU A 258 -28.37 5.61 1.79
CA GLU A 258 -28.49 4.91 0.50
C GLU A 258 -27.30 5.28 -0.39
N PHE A 259 -26.49 4.29 -0.77
CA PHE A 259 -25.29 4.53 -1.57
C PHE A 259 -24.85 3.25 -2.30
N GLN A 260 -24.37 3.39 -3.54
CA GLN A 260 -23.79 2.28 -4.33
C GLN A 260 -24.64 0.99 -4.33
N GLY A 261 -25.96 1.09 -4.48
CA GLY A 261 -26.87 -0.06 -4.49
C GLY A 261 -27.08 -0.73 -3.12
N HIS A 262 -26.77 -0.02 -2.03
CA HIS A 262 -26.97 -0.47 -0.66
C HIS A 262 -27.80 0.52 0.14
N ALA A 263 -28.57 0.02 1.09
CA ALA A 263 -29.33 0.79 2.06
C ALA A 263 -28.89 0.42 3.49
N TRP A 264 -28.74 1.42 4.34
CA TRP A 264 -28.38 1.24 5.75
C TRP A 264 -29.60 0.80 6.56
N ASP A 265 -29.49 -0.33 7.25
CA ASP A 265 -30.49 -0.80 8.23
C ASP A 265 -30.08 -0.36 9.65
N PRO A 266 -30.80 0.58 10.28
CA PRO A 266 -30.45 1.09 11.60
C PRO A 266 -30.66 0.07 12.74
N ASN A 267 -31.53 -0.94 12.55
CA ASN A 267 -31.77 -1.97 13.56
C ASN A 267 -30.64 -2.99 13.58
N ARG A 268 -30.16 -3.38 12.39
CA ARG A 268 -29.05 -4.32 12.24
C ARG A 268 -27.68 -3.64 12.35
N LYS A 269 -27.63 -2.32 12.12
CA LYS A 269 -26.40 -1.53 11.93
C LYS A 269 -25.53 -2.11 10.82
N GLU A 270 -26.18 -2.42 9.69
CA GLU A 270 -25.54 -3.05 8.54
C GLU A 270 -26.01 -2.40 7.24
N TRP A 271 -25.08 -2.30 6.29
CA TRP A 271 -25.39 -1.97 4.90
C TRP A 271 -25.91 -3.21 4.19
N LEU A 272 -27.14 -3.16 3.69
CA LEU A 272 -27.79 -4.25 2.97
C LEU A 272 -27.92 -3.89 1.48
N LYS A 273 -27.68 -4.87 0.60
CA LYS A 273 -27.93 -4.67 -0.84
C LYS A 273 -29.42 -4.40 -1.08
N THR A 274 -29.72 -3.43 -1.96
CA THR A 274 -31.10 -3.22 -2.41
C THR A 274 -31.55 -4.36 -3.33
N ALA A 275 -32.85 -4.51 -3.55
CA ALA A 275 -33.38 -5.53 -4.44
C ALA A 275 -32.83 -5.38 -5.88
N GLU A 276 -32.66 -4.15 -6.34
CA GLU A 276 -32.08 -3.85 -7.65
C GLU A 276 -30.63 -4.29 -7.74
N GLN A 277 -29.84 -4.06 -6.69
CA GLN A 277 -28.43 -4.46 -6.68
C GLN A 277 -28.28 -5.98 -6.59
N ILE A 278 -29.12 -6.67 -5.81
CA ILE A 278 -29.14 -8.14 -5.75
C ILE A 278 -29.43 -8.73 -7.14
N GLU A 279 -30.42 -8.19 -7.84
CA GLU A 279 -30.78 -8.66 -9.18
C GLU A 279 -29.67 -8.37 -10.20
N LYS A 280 -29.05 -7.18 -10.12
CA LYS A 280 -27.89 -6.84 -10.95
C LYS A 280 -26.72 -7.80 -10.72
N ASP A 281 -26.37 -8.08 -9.48
CA ASP A 281 -25.29 -9.00 -9.13
C ASP A 281 -25.57 -10.42 -9.66
N ARG A 282 -26.83 -10.87 -9.59
CA ARG A 282 -27.26 -12.15 -10.15
C ARG A 282 -27.04 -12.22 -11.66
N GLN A 283 -27.48 -11.18 -12.38
CA GLN A 283 -27.32 -11.09 -13.83
C GLN A 283 -25.84 -11.04 -14.25
N ASP A 284 -25.04 -10.26 -13.53
CA ASP A 284 -23.60 -10.16 -13.78
C ASP A 284 -22.89 -11.50 -13.51
N ALA A 285 -23.29 -12.22 -12.46
CA ALA A 285 -22.75 -13.55 -12.16
C ALA A 285 -23.12 -14.60 -13.23
N GLU A 286 -24.37 -14.57 -13.73
CA GLU A 286 -24.80 -15.43 -14.83
C GLU A 286 -24.02 -15.14 -16.12
N LYS A 287 -23.81 -13.86 -16.43
CA LYS A 287 -23.02 -13.44 -17.60
C LYS A 287 -21.56 -13.90 -17.49
N ARG A 288 -20.92 -13.72 -16.33
CA ARG A 288 -19.53 -14.18 -16.10
C ARG A 288 -19.40 -15.69 -16.29
N LYS A 289 -20.35 -16.48 -15.79
CA LYS A 289 -20.36 -17.95 -15.98
C LYS A 289 -20.45 -18.32 -17.46
N GLN A 290 -21.31 -17.64 -18.23
CA GLN A 290 -21.41 -17.87 -19.67
C GLN A 290 -20.11 -17.52 -20.40
N GLU A 291 -19.52 -16.36 -20.09
CA GLU A 291 -18.24 -15.93 -20.68
C GLU A 291 -17.09 -16.89 -20.36
N GLU A 292 -17.03 -17.40 -19.12
CA GLU A 292 -16.02 -18.38 -18.70
C GLU A 292 -16.21 -19.74 -19.39
N GLU A 293 -17.45 -20.21 -19.53
CA GLU A 293 -17.76 -21.43 -20.27
C GLU A 293 -17.39 -21.31 -21.76
N GLU A 294 -17.68 -20.16 -22.37
CA GLU A 294 -17.26 -19.86 -23.74
C GLU A 294 -15.73 -19.83 -23.89
N ARG A 295 -15.02 -19.21 -22.93
CA ARG A 295 -13.56 -19.17 -22.93
C ARG A 295 -12.98 -20.58 -22.82
N ARG A 296 -13.51 -21.41 -21.92
CA ARG A 296 -13.08 -22.80 -21.75
C ARG A 296 -13.29 -23.62 -23.02
N LYS A 297 -14.46 -23.49 -23.67
CA LYS A 297 -14.74 -24.14 -24.97
C LYS A 297 -13.78 -23.68 -26.07
N LYS A 298 -13.41 -22.39 -26.10
CA LYS A 298 -12.41 -21.86 -27.07
C LYS A 298 -11.02 -22.42 -26.80
N GLU A 299 -10.60 -22.50 -25.54
CA GLU A 299 -9.31 -23.08 -25.15
C GLU A 299 -9.23 -24.58 -25.44
N GLU A 300 -10.30 -25.35 -25.16
CA GLU A 300 -10.41 -26.77 -25.50
C GLU A 300 -10.29 -26.99 -27.01
N LYS A 301 -11.03 -26.24 -27.83
CA LYS A 301 -10.92 -26.28 -29.29
C LYS A 301 -9.50 -25.97 -29.78
N LYS A 302 -8.87 -24.94 -29.22
CA LYS A 302 -7.49 -24.57 -29.59
C LYS A 302 -6.50 -25.68 -29.27
N LYS A 303 -6.62 -26.33 -28.11
CA LYS A 303 -5.79 -27.49 -27.74
C LYS A 303 -6.01 -28.69 -28.66
N GLU A 304 -7.25 -28.97 -29.04
CA GLU A 304 -7.54 -30.04 -30.01
C GLU A 304 -6.93 -29.76 -31.39
N GLU A 305 -6.98 -28.51 -31.85
CA GLU A 305 -6.35 -28.09 -33.11
C GLU A 305 -4.81 -28.18 -33.07
N GLU A 306 -4.20 -27.79 -31.95
CA GLU A 306 -2.75 -27.92 -31.74
C GLU A 306 -2.30 -29.39 -31.71
N GLN A 307 -3.05 -30.27 -31.03
CA GLN A 307 -2.78 -31.71 -30.99
C GLN A 307 -2.93 -32.38 -32.37
N LYS A 308 -3.92 -31.95 -33.18
CA LYS A 308 -4.08 -32.45 -34.55
C LYS A 308 -2.93 -32.01 -35.46
N LYS A 309 -2.40 -30.80 -35.27
CA LYS A 309 -1.25 -30.30 -36.03
C LYS A 309 0.03 -31.04 -35.65
N SER A 310 0.31 -31.24 -34.36
CA SER A 310 1.50 -31.98 -33.92
C SER A 310 1.48 -33.44 -34.39
N ALA A 311 0.31 -34.10 -34.36
CA ALA A 311 0.16 -35.47 -34.86
C ALA A 311 0.33 -35.58 -36.39
N ALA A 312 0.00 -34.52 -37.15
CA ALA A 312 0.23 -34.49 -38.59
C ALA A 312 1.71 -34.28 -38.93
N GLU A 313 2.44 -33.47 -38.15
CA GLU A 313 3.89 -33.23 -38.33
C GLU A 313 4.74 -34.46 -37.94
N GLU A 314 4.35 -35.22 -36.92
CA GLU A 314 5.03 -36.49 -36.56
C GLU A 314 4.81 -37.60 -37.60
N GLY A 315 3.70 -37.57 -38.34
CA GLY A 315 3.38 -38.56 -39.38
C GLY A 315 4.10 -38.37 -40.73
N GLU A 316 4.68 -37.19 -40.99
CA GLU A 316 5.44 -36.91 -42.21
C GLU A 316 6.95 -37.17 -42.08
N GLY A 317 7.46 -37.39 -40.86
CA GLY A 317 8.88 -37.66 -40.59
C GLY A 317 9.34 -39.10 -40.80
N ASP A 318 8.44 -40.04 -41.09
CA ASP A 318 8.71 -41.49 -41.15
C ASP A 318 8.47 -42.11 -42.56
N ARG A 319 8.59 -41.29 -43.62
CA ARG A 319 8.52 -41.73 -45.02
C ARG A 319 9.80 -41.52 -45.81
#